data_AF-A0A2D5P6Y1-F1
#
_entry.id   AF-A0A2D5P6Y1-F1
#
_cell.length_a   1.000
_cell.length_b   1.000
_cell.length_c   1.000
_cell.angle_alpha   90.00
_cell.angle_beta   90.00
_cell.angle_gamma   90.00
#
_symmetry.space_group_name_H-M   'P 1'
#
loop_
_entity.id
_entity.type
_entity.pdbx_description
1 polymer ?
#
loop_
_entity_poly.entity_id
_entity_poly.type
_entity_poly.pdbx_seq_one_letter_code
_entity_poly.pdbx_strand_id
1 'polypeptide(L)' 'MEELIVTKEELIQMFETEQLKDTGKAWLMDDKEIDIIALHDVDPKFLQDITNAKFYKLISKGYK' A
#
# COMPACT_ATOMS: atom_id res chain seq x y z
N MET A 1 -4.77 0.41 15.76
CA MET A 1 -3.99 -0.06 14.60
C MET A 1 -5.01 -0.52 13.59
N GLU A 2 -5.25 0.29 12.57
CA GLU A 2 -6.13 -0.10 11.46
C GLU A 2 -5.25 -0.60 10.31
N GLU A 3 -5.51 -1.82 9.87
CA GLU A 3 -4.82 -2.46 8.75
C GLU A 3 -5.81 -2.55 7.58
N LEU A 4 -5.44 -1.97 6.44
CA LEU A 4 -6.26 -1.95 5.24
C LEU A 4 -5.51 -2.66 4.11
N ILE A 5 -6.14 -3.64 3.47
CA ILE A 5 -5.58 -4.31 2.29
C ILE A 5 -6.30 -3.74 1.07
N VAL A 6 -5.54 -3.12 0.18
CA VAL A 6 -6.02 -2.49 -1.04
C VAL A 6 -5.38 -3.15 -2.26
N THR A 7 -6.01 -3.04 -3.42
CA THR A 7 -5.38 -3.46 -4.68
C THR A 7 -4.49 -2.35 -5.23
N LYS A 8 -3.73 -2.65 -6.29
CA LYS A 8 -2.96 -1.62 -7.00
C LYS A 8 -3.85 -0.45 -7.45
N GLU A 9 -5.02 -0.76 -7.98
CA GLU A 9 -5.97 0.23 -8.49
C GLU A 9 -6.50 1.12 -7.37
N GLU A 10 -6.88 0.53 -6.24
CA GLU A 10 -7.32 1.26 -5.04
C GLU A 10 -6.20 2.13 -4.47
N LEU A 11 -4.96 1.63 -4.43
CA LEU A 11 -3.80 2.40 -3.97
C LEU A 11 -3.57 3.63 -4.86
N ILE A 12 -3.68 3.46 -6.19
CA ILE A 12 -3.56 4.55 -7.15
C ILE A 12 -4.70 5.56 -6.94
N GLN A 13 -5.94 5.11 -6.78
CA GLN A 13 -7.06 6.00 -6.49
C GLN A 13 -6.87 6.77 -5.17
N MET A 14 -6.35 6.14 -4.12
CA MET A 14 -6.05 6.80 -2.85
C MET A 14 -4.97 7.88 -3.01
N PHE A 15 -3.99 7.64 -3.86
CA PHE A 15 -2.97 8.62 -4.20
C PHE A 15 -3.55 9.77 -5.04
N GLU A 16 -4.37 9.47 -6.05
CA GLU A 16 -5.03 10.46 -6.92
C GLU A 16 -6.05 11.33 -6.15
N THR A 17 -6.74 10.76 -5.17
CA THR A 17 -7.70 11.47 -4.31
C THR A 17 -7.04 12.22 -3.15
N GLU A 18 -5.70 12.27 -3.11
CA GLU A 18 -4.91 12.89 -2.04
C GLU A 18 -5.17 12.30 -0.64
N GLN A 19 -5.86 11.17 -0.53
CA GLN A 19 -6.03 10.46 0.74
C GLN A 19 -4.70 9.92 1.26
N LEU A 20 -3.80 9.58 0.35
CA LEU A 20 -2.48 9.02 0.63
C LEU A 20 -1.40 9.93 0.05
N LYS A 21 -0.59 10.53 0.93
CA LYS A 21 0.45 11.51 0.59
C LYS A 21 1.82 10.96 0.90
N ASP A 22 2.72 11.01 -0.07
CA ASP A 22 4.13 10.77 0.17
C ASP A 22 4.78 12.03 0.78
N THR A 23 5.42 11.89 1.93
CA THR A 23 6.22 12.95 2.55
C THR A 23 7.71 12.82 2.23
N GLY A 24 8.09 11.84 1.41
CA GLY A 24 9.48 11.50 1.07
C GLY A 24 10.21 10.69 2.14
N LYS A 25 9.62 10.54 3.33
CA LYS A 25 10.13 9.69 4.43
C LYS A 25 9.14 8.63 4.86
N ALA A 26 7.85 8.98 4.85
CA ALA A 26 6.76 8.11 5.20
C ALA A 26 5.53 8.44 4.36
N TRP A 27 4.61 7.49 4.29
CA TRP A 27 3.30 7.72 3.71
C TRP A 27 2.37 8.25 4.79
N LEU A 28 1.62 9.30 4.49
CA LEU A 28 0.59 9.86 5.35
C LEU A 28 -0.78 9.54 4.76
N MET A 29 -1.65 8.96 5.57
CA MET A 29 -3.06 8.80 5.26
C MET A 29 -3.87 9.45 6.37
N ASP A 30 -4.65 10.49 6.02
CA ASP A 30 -5.48 11.23 6.99
C ASP A 30 -4.66 11.75 8.20
N ASP A 31 -3.52 12.42 7.91
CA ASP A 31 -2.54 12.91 8.90
C ASP A 31 -1.84 11.84 9.77
N LYS A 32 -2.05 10.54 9.47
CA LYS A 32 -1.39 9.43 10.17
C LYS A 32 -0.32 8.79 9.31
N GLU A 33 0.84 8.53 9.90
CA GLU A 33 1.87 7.73 9.23
C GLU A 33 1.36 6.31 8.98
N ILE A 34 1.55 5.82 7.76
CA ILE A 34 1.19 4.47 7.35
C ILE A 34 2.39 3.75 6.74
N ASP A 35 2.44 2.44 6.95
CA ASP A 35 3.39 1.54 6.30
C ASP A 35 2.69 0.82 5.14
N ILE A 36 3.29 0.86 3.95
CA ILE A 36 2.77 0.18 2.76
C ILE A 36 3.62 -1.06 2.50
N ILE A 37 3.00 -2.23 2.58
CA ILE A 37 3.63 -3.53 2.35
C ILE A 37 3.03 -4.13 1.09
N ALA A 38 3.82 -4.27 0.03
CA ALA A 38 3.39 -4.95 -1.19
C ALA A 38 3.25 -6.46 -0.91
N LEU A 39 2.05 -7.01 -1.11
CA LEU A 39 1.77 -8.44 -1.01
C LEU A 39 1.83 -9.04 -2.41
N HIS A 40 2.95 -9.69 -2.69
CA HIS A 40 3.14 -10.49 -3.90
C HIS A 40 2.94 -11.97 -3.57
N ASP A 41 1.83 -12.55 -4.03
CA ASP A 41 1.65 -14.00 -4.06
C ASP A 41 2.22 -14.49 -5.40
N VAL A 42 3.54 -14.64 -5.47
CA VAL A 42 4.21 -15.20 -6.66
C VAL A 42 4.85 -16.53 -6.28
N ASP A 43 4.17 -17.60 -6.68
CA ASP A 43 4.76 -18.92 -6.76
C ASP A 43 5.98 -18.86 -7.71
N PRO A 44 7.17 -19.35 -7.30
CA PRO A 44 8.42 -19.17 -8.06
C PRO A 44 8.38 -19.77 -9.47
N LYS A 45 7.34 -20.56 -9.79
CA LYS A 45 7.09 -21.13 -11.12
C LYS A 45 6.54 -20.14 -12.15
N PHE A 46 6.02 -18.99 -11.71
CA PHE A 46 5.41 -17.95 -12.57
C PHE A 46 6.24 -16.66 -12.64
N LEU A 47 7.56 -16.78 -12.43
CA LEU A 47 8.54 -15.69 -12.49
C LEU A 47 8.61 -14.93 -13.84
N GLN A 48 7.76 -15.24 -14.81
CA GLN A 48 7.64 -14.56 -16.09
C GLN A 48 6.65 -13.37 -16.05
N ASP A 49 5.75 -13.33 -15.07
CA ASP A 49 4.69 -12.31 -14.91
C ASP A 49 4.94 -11.42 -13.67
N ILE A 50 6.16 -10.90 -13.54
CA ILE A 50 6.68 -10.12 -12.39
C ILE A 50 5.86 -8.83 -12.10
N THR A 51 4.90 -8.46 -12.95
CA THR A 51 4.22 -7.17 -12.92
C THR A 51 2.94 -7.13 -12.05
N ASN A 52 2.46 -8.28 -11.54
CA ASN A 52 1.16 -8.36 -10.86
C ASN A 52 1.27 -8.47 -9.32
N ALA A 53 1.78 -7.43 -8.66
CA ALA A 53 1.41 -7.20 -7.26
C ALA A 53 -0.10 -6.92 -7.22
N LYS A 54 -0.91 -7.90 -6.84
CA LYS A 54 -2.37 -7.73 -6.80
C LYS A 54 -2.81 -6.93 -5.58
N PHE A 55 -2.05 -6.98 -4.49
CA PHE A 55 -2.46 -6.40 -3.21
C PHE A 55 -1.33 -5.64 -2.53
N TYR A 56 -1.71 -4.56 -1.85
CA TYR A 56 -0.87 -3.74 -1.01
C TYR A 56 -1.56 -3.64 0.35
N LYS A 57 -0.81 -3.86 1.41
CA LYS A 57 -1.29 -3.74 2.78
C LYS A 57 -0.82 -2.42 3.36
N LEU A 58 -1.76 -1.56 3.70
CA LEU A 58 -1.59 -0.29 4.38
C LEU A 58 -1.77 -0.53 5.88
N ILE A 59 -0.78 -0.18 6.68
CA ILE A 59 -0.84 -0.33 8.14
C ILE A 59 -0.72 1.06 8.75
N SER A 60 -1.79 1.55 9.36
CA SER A 60 -1.74 2.83 10.06
C SER A 60 -0.97 2.71 11.37
N LYS A 61 0.16 3.41 11.46
CA LYS A 61 0.83 3.70 12.72
C LYS A 61 0.03 4.79 13.41
N GLY A 62 -1.06 4.38 14.07
CA GLY A 62 -1.67 5.21 15.08
C GLY A 62 -0.64 5.47 16.18
N TYR A 63 -0.01 6.64 16.16
CA TYR A 63 0.78 7.11 17.29
C TYR A 63 -0.15 7.14 18.51
N LYS A 64 0.26 6.44 19.56
CA LYS A 64 -0.37 6.45 20.87
C LYS A 64 0.37 7.43 21.75
#